data_AF-A0ABD3AST9-F1
#
_entry.id   AF-A0ABD3AST9-F1
#
_cell.length_a   1.000
_cell.length_b   1.000
_cell.length_c   1.000
_cell.angle_alpha   90.00
_cell.angle_beta   90.00
_cell.angle_gamma   90.00
#
_symmetry.space_group_name_H-M   'P 1'
#
loop_
_entity.id
_entity.type
_entity.pdbx_description
1 polymer ?
#
loop_
_entity_poly.entity_id
_entity_poly.type
_entity_poly.pdbx_seq_one_letter_code
_entity_poly.pdbx_strand_id
1 'polypeptide(L)'
;MNNFVMAIRHIMEKQHGKDIQRLAAVTVENHEHSLVLCEVQNDSNSNEQLENLCNKCIEPIISTCYRCCECNYSLHLTCAQLPNELKHPGHEEHTLKLVHISKVWEIIGCRACQFYTNGYFFECEICDYRLDVKCALLPTKIVHKSHKHALLQNYFQKSLITHWKYRGCLNCNGCGNRIWSSTYSFSCEPCNFYSDHACALLPHCVNHKWDKHSLILCFPPFTDHPEEIYCEICEEEIHPKYWHYRCRECDQSFHPNCIPRLGESRNMKFGRSIKVVGHPHPITSVRQGEFRSSCGSCNESLYGQRAFKCASCKYSLCFDCVPDLVDSGKLC
;
A
#
# COMPACT_ATOMS: atom_id res chain seq x y z
N MET A 1 16.22 1.49 1.12
CA MET A 1 15.17 0.47 1.37
C MET A 1 14.37 0.88 2.58
N ASN A 2 13.05 0.97 2.44
CA ASN A 2 12.15 1.35 3.53
C ASN A 2 12.10 0.18 4.53
N ASN A 3 12.63 0.39 5.74
CA ASN A 3 12.83 -0.64 6.77
C ASN A 3 11.54 -1.08 7.46
N PHE A 4 10.40 -0.94 6.81
CA PHE A 4 9.06 -1.19 7.36
C PHE A 4 8.94 -2.60 7.96
N VAL A 5 9.39 -3.63 7.25
CA VAL A 5 9.32 -5.03 7.74
C VAL A 5 10.26 -5.27 8.92
N MET A 6 11.46 -4.66 8.91
CA MET A 6 12.41 -4.76 10.03
C MET A 6 11.93 -4.01 11.27
N ALA A 7 11.28 -2.85 11.08
CA ALA A 7 10.71 -2.06 12.17
C ALA A 7 9.54 -2.81 12.84
N ILE A 8 8.70 -3.49 12.06
CA ILE A 8 7.56 -4.26 12.58
C ILE A 8 7.98 -5.51 13.31
N ARG A 9 9.04 -6.20 12.85
CA ARG A 9 9.59 -7.36 13.54
C ARG A 9 9.85 -7.06 15.02
N HIS A 10 10.51 -5.94 15.30
CA HIS A 10 10.81 -5.54 16.67
C HIS A 10 9.54 -5.22 17.49
N ILE A 11 8.53 -4.62 16.87
CA ILE A 11 7.24 -4.31 17.52
C ILE A 11 6.53 -5.61 17.90
N MET A 12 6.46 -6.58 16.99
CA MET A 12 5.80 -7.87 17.23
C MET A 12 6.53 -8.70 18.30
N GLU A 13 7.87 -8.78 18.22
CA GLU A 13 8.69 -9.49 19.21
C GLU A 13 8.51 -8.87 20.61
N LYS A 14 8.45 -7.53 20.70
CA LYS A 14 8.24 -6.80 21.96
C LYS A 14 6.81 -6.92 22.51
N GLN A 15 5.78 -6.87 21.66
CA GLN A 15 4.37 -6.93 22.08
C GLN A 15 3.94 -8.35 22.50
N HIS A 16 4.51 -9.39 21.89
CA HIS A 16 4.11 -10.77 22.14
C HIS A 16 5.13 -11.60 22.92
N GLY A 17 6.33 -11.07 23.18
CA GLY A 17 7.35 -11.73 24.00
C GLY A 17 7.85 -13.05 23.41
N LYS A 18 7.75 -13.22 22.09
CA LYS A 18 8.15 -14.43 21.35
C LYS A 18 8.95 -14.05 20.12
N ASP A 19 10.05 -14.76 19.92
CA ASP A 19 10.87 -14.64 18.72
C ASP A 19 10.13 -15.20 17.50
N ILE A 20 10.32 -14.55 16.35
CA ILE A 20 9.79 -15.02 15.08
C ILE A 20 10.42 -16.35 14.72
N GLN A 21 9.59 -17.39 14.68
CA GLN A 21 10.06 -18.74 14.39
C GLN A 21 10.33 -18.90 12.89
N ARG A 22 11.41 -19.63 12.58
CA ARG A 22 11.77 -20.06 11.23
C ARG A 22 11.49 -21.56 11.13
N LEU A 23 10.33 -21.89 10.59
CA LEU A 23 9.91 -23.26 10.35
C LEU A 23 10.19 -23.62 8.88
N ALA A 24 10.32 -24.91 8.57
CA ALA A 24 10.51 -25.36 7.19
C ALA A 24 9.24 -25.15 6.35
N ALA A 25 8.06 -25.30 6.97
CA ALA A 25 6.77 -25.04 6.35
C ALA A 25 5.76 -24.54 7.38
N VAL A 26 4.73 -23.83 6.91
CA VAL A 26 3.61 -23.32 7.71
C VAL A 26 2.29 -23.48 6.96
N THR A 27 1.21 -23.72 7.71
CA THR A 27 -0.16 -23.64 7.21
C THR A 27 -0.75 -22.29 7.60
N VAL A 28 -1.62 -21.74 6.76
CA VAL A 28 -2.23 -20.42 6.98
C VAL A 28 -3.74 -20.57 6.91
N GLU A 29 -4.44 -20.06 7.92
CA GLU A 29 -5.89 -20.04 7.92
C GLU A 29 -6.42 -19.26 6.70
N ASN A 30 -7.44 -19.80 6.03
CA ASN A 30 -7.99 -19.32 4.76
C ASN A 30 -7.04 -19.46 3.55
N HIS A 31 -6.05 -20.35 3.63
CA HIS A 31 -5.25 -20.80 2.49
C HIS A 31 -5.06 -22.32 2.52
N GLU A 32 -5.44 -23.01 1.44
CA GLU A 32 -5.48 -24.49 1.41
C GLU A 32 -4.11 -25.15 1.32
N HIS A 33 -3.13 -24.50 0.68
CA HIS A 33 -1.80 -25.06 0.45
C HIS A 33 -0.84 -24.76 1.60
N SER A 34 0.14 -25.64 1.83
CA SER A 34 1.25 -25.36 2.74
C SER A 34 2.25 -24.38 2.11
N LEU A 35 2.77 -23.45 2.90
CA LEU A 35 3.84 -22.56 2.46
C LEU A 35 5.18 -23.09 2.96
N VAL A 36 6.18 -23.12 2.09
CA VAL A 36 7.55 -23.52 2.42
C VAL A 36 8.46 -22.32 2.58
N LEU A 37 9.48 -22.45 3.42
CA LEU A 37 10.51 -21.44 3.60
C LEU A 37 11.34 -21.31 2.31
N CYS A 38 11.50 -20.09 1.81
CA CYS A 38 12.25 -19.83 0.60
C CYS A 38 13.10 -18.55 0.73
N GLU A 39 14.30 -18.58 0.17
CA GLU A 39 15.15 -17.41 0.02
C GLU A 39 14.86 -16.73 -1.32
N VAL A 40 14.64 -15.41 -1.28
CA VAL A 40 14.44 -14.63 -2.50
C VAL A 40 15.80 -14.39 -3.16
N GLN A 41 15.99 -14.94 -4.35
CA GLN A 41 17.13 -14.60 -5.21
C GLN A 41 16.77 -13.32 -6.00
N ASN A 42 17.63 -12.31 -5.92
CA ASN A 42 17.48 -11.07 -6.68
C ASN A 42 17.94 -11.29 -8.13
N ASP A 43 17.18 -12.06 -8.91
CA ASP A 43 17.43 -12.12 -10.35
C ASP A 43 16.98 -10.80 -10.99
N SER A 44 17.98 -10.01 -11.39
CA SER A 44 17.82 -8.65 -11.91
C SER A 44 17.32 -8.62 -13.37
N ASN A 45 16.71 -9.70 -13.87
CA ASN A 45 16.62 -9.97 -15.30
C ASN A 45 15.27 -10.53 -15.79
N SER A 46 14.16 -10.16 -15.17
CA SER A 46 12.83 -10.43 -15.76
C SER A 46 12.00 -9.15 -15.83
N ASN A 47 11.78 -8.69 -17.07
CA ASN A 47 11.03 -7.49 -17.45
C ASN A 47 9.50 -7.57 -17.17
N GLU A 48 9.05 -8.60 -16.46
CA GLU A 48 7.66 -8.81 -16.00
C GLU A 48 7.66 -9.56 -14.65
N GLN A 49 8.49 -9.14 -13.68
CA GLN A 49 8.33 -9.69 -12.32
C GLN A 49 6.97 -9.28 -11.77
N LEU A 50 6.05 -10.26 -11.76
CA LEU A 50 4.93 -10.31 -10.84
C LEU A 50 5.51 -10.04 -9.44
N GLU A 51 5.39 -8.80 -8.97
CA GLU A 51 6.12 -8.35 -7.79
C GLU A 51 5.83 -9.29 -6.62
N ASN A 52 6.89 -9.82 -6.00
CA ASN A 52 6.76 -10.74 -4.88
C ASN A 52 6.29 -9.98 -3.63
N LEU A 53 4.98 -9.72 -3.56
CA LEU A 53 4.35 -9.03 -2.45
C LEU A 53 3.81 -10.01 -1.43
N CYS A 54 3.92 -9.64 -0.16
CA CYS A 54 3.26 -10.33 0.92
C CYS A 54 1.74 -10.23 0.79
N ASN A 55 1.03 -11.36 0.81
CA ASN A 55 -0.44 -11.40 0.71
C ASN A 55 -1.15 -10.78 1.93
N LYS A 56 -0.47 -10.65 3.07
CA LYS A 56 -1.03 -10.03 4.28
C LYS A 56 -0.87 -8.51 4.28
N CYS A 57 0.35 -8.00 4.20
CA CYS A 57 0.62 -6.56 4.34
C CYS A 57 0.79 -5.80 3.01
N ILE A 58 0.84 -6.49 1.88
CA ILE A 58 1.00 -5.95 0.52
C ILE A 58 2.33 -5.21 0.30
N GLU A 59 3.30 -5.39 1.20
CA GLU A 59 4.65 -4.85 1.04
C GLU A 59 5.57 -5.84 0.29
N PRO A 60 6.60 -5.33 -0.42
CA PRO A 60 7.56 -6.17 -1.11
C PRO A 60 8.30 -7.14 -0.18
N ILE A 61 8.53 -8.35 -0.68
CA ILE A 61 9.37 -9.36 -0.02
C ILE A 61 10.77 -9.29 -0.63
N ILE A 62 11.74 -8.89 0.19
CA ILE A 62 13.13 -8.61 -0.22
C ILE A 62 14.12 -9.68 0.24
N SER A 63 13.68 -10.60 1.10
CA SER A 63 14.52 -11.63 1.73
C SER A 63 13.69 -12.88 2.01
N THR A 64 14.14 -13.73 2.92
CA THR A 64 13.48 -14.98 3.31
C THR A 64 11.99 -14.81 3.60
N CYS A 65 11.18 -15.67 2.99
CA CYS A 65 9.72 -15.66 3.12
C CYS A 65 9.14 -17.07 3.14
N TYR A 66 7.87 -17.17 3.50
CA TYR A 66 7.09 -18.38 3.24
C TYR A 66 6.39 -18.22 1.88
N ARG A 67 6.52 -19.21 1.00
CA ARG A 67 5.91 -19.20 -0.34
C ARG A 67 5.15 -20.50 -0.60
N CYS A 68 3.97 -20.38 -1.19
CA CYS A 68 3.22 -21.50 -1.72
C CYS A 68 3.81 -21.95 -3.06
N CYS A 69 4.00 -23.26 -3.25
CA CYS A 69 4.50 -23.82 -4.51
C CYS A 69 3.42 -23.92 -5.59
N GLU A 70 2.15 -23.86 -5.21
CA GLU A 70 1.00 -24.13 -6.09
C GLU A 70 0.35 -22.85 -6.61
N CYS A 71 0.55 -21.71 -5.93
CA CYS A 71 -0.07 -20.43 -6.32
C CYS A 71 0.79 -19.23 -5.91
N ASN A 72 0.40 -18.04 -6.38
CA ASN A 72 1.07 -16.77 -6.06
C ASN A 72 0.72 -16.26 -4.64
N TYR A 73 0.99 -17.09 -3.64
CA TYR A 73 0.80 -16.76 -2.23
C TYR A 73 2.15 -16.75 -1.51
N SER A 74 2.52 -15.61 -0.93
CA SER A 74 3.79 -15.42 -0.23
C SER A 74 3.59 -14.52 0.97
N LEU A 75 4.31 -14.81 2.07
CA LEU A 75 4.22 -14.06 3.32
C LEU A 75 5.62 -13.75 3.85
N HIS A 76 5.80 -12.56 4.41
CA HIS A 76 6.93 -12.34 5.32
C HIS A 76 6.84 -13.30 6.51
N LEU A 77 7.98 -13.63 7.11
CA LEU A 77 8.02 -14.49 8.31
C LEU A 77 7.21 -13.89 9.47
N THR A 78 7.29 -12.56 9.63
CA THR A 78 6.45 -11.76 10.54
C THR A 78 4.97 -11.92 10.22
N CYS A 79 4.60 -11.78 8.95
CA CYS A 79 3.21 -11.84 8.51
C CYS A 79 2.58 -13.22 8.72
N ALA A 80 3.35 -14.30 8.55
CA ALA A 80 2.88 -15.66 8.85
C ALA A 80 2.51 -15.83 10.34
N GLN A 81 3.09 -15.03 11.23
CA GLN A 81 2.94 -15.12 12.69
C GLN A 81 2.21 -13.90 13.27
N LEU A 82 1.39 -13.19 12.48
CA LEU A 82 0.53 -12.11 13.00
C LEU A 82 -0.40 -12.64 14.09
N PRO A 83 -0.66 -11.83 15.13
CA PRO A 83 -1.72 -12.17 16.07
C PRO A 83 -3.09 -12.08 15.41
N ASN A 84 -4.02 -12.92 15.86
CA ASN A 84 -5.41 -12.83 15.44
C ASN A 84 -6.15 -11.65 16.08
N GLU A 85 -5.62 -11.11 17.18
CA GLU A 85 -6.18 -9.98 17.93
C GLU A 85 -5.13 -8.91 18.21
N LEU A 86 -5.52 -7.64 18.11
CA LEU A 86 -4.64 -6.49 18.31
C LEU A 86 -5.32 -5.42 19.16
N LYS A 87 -4.64 -5.00 20.23
CA LYS A 87 -4.95 -3.75 20.95
C LYS A 87 -4.19 -2.60 20.31
N HIS A 88 -4.91 -1.62 19.77
CA HIS A 88 -4.34 -0.54 18.99
C HIS A 88 -4.47 0.81 19.74
N PRO A 89 -3.40 1.63 19.89
CA PRO A 89 -3.46 2.90 20.62
C PRO A 89 -4.48 3.92 20.06
N GLY A 90 -4.76 3.84 18.76
CA GLY A 90 -5.78 4.66 18.11
C GLY A 90 -7.23 4.18 18.28
N HIS A 91 -7.44 3.04 18.95
CA HIS A 91 -8.76 2.49 19.27
C HIS A 91 -8.63 1.53 20.47
N GLU A 92 -8.48 2.09 21.67
CA GLU A 92 -8.18 1.33 22.88
C GLU A 92 -9.41 0.64 23.48
N GLU A 93 -10.60 1.15 23.15
CA GLU A 93 -11.88 0.70 23.71
C GLU A 93 -12.21 -0.74 23.31
N HIS A 94 -11.81 -1.15 22.10
CA HIS A 94 -12.09 -2.47 21.55
C HIS A 94 -10.84 -3.15 21.01
N THR A 95 -10.87 -4.48 21.00
CA THR A 95 -9.84 -5.28 20.33
C THR A 95 -10.15 -5.39 18.84
N LEU A 96 -9.14 -5.25 18.00
CA LEU A 96 -9.27 -5.50 16.56
C LEU A 96 -8.97 -6.97 16.25
N LYS A 97 -9.72 -7.58 15.34
CA LYS A 97 -9.47 -8.93 14.84
C LYS A 97 -8.85 -8.90 13.46
N LEU A 98 -7.93 -9.82 13.20
CA LEU A 98 -7.32 -10.00 11.89
C LEU A 98 -8.32 -10.70 10.95
N VAL A 99 -8.61 -10.07 9.82
CA VAL A 99 -9.57 -10.53 8.81
C VAL A 99 -8.91 -10.58 7.43
N HIS A 100 -9.39 -11.47 6.57
CA HIS A 100 -8.95 -11.64 5.19
C HIS A 100 -10.07 -11.33 4.20
N ILE A 101 -9.71 -10.70 3.08
CA ILE A 101 -10.62 -10.45 1.96
C ILE A 101 -10.67 -11.70 1.08
N SER A 102 -11.81 -12.40 1.10
CA SER A 102 -11.93 -13.67 0.38
C SER A 102 -12.14 -13.47 -1.13
N LYS A 103 -12.84 -12.41 -1.54
CA LYS A 103 -13.19 -12.19 -2.96
C LYS A 103 -12.16 -11.29 -3.63
N VAL A 104 -11.75 -11.64 -4.85
CA VAL A 104 -10.65 -10.96 -5.55
C VAL A 104 -10.95 -9.49 -5.89
N TRP A 105 -12.23 -9.14 -6.02
CA TRP A 105 -12.70 -7.79 -6.35
C TRP A 105 -13.03 -6.94 -5.11
N GLU A 106 -13.10 -7.55 -3.91
CA GLU A 106 -13.35 -6.79 -2.69
C GLU A 106 -12.11 -6.00 -2.28
N ILE A 107 -12.36 -4.79 -1.78
CA ILE A 107 -11.34 -3.88 -1.27
C ILE A 107 -11.84 -3.21 0.00
N ILE A 108 -10.94 -2.94 0.93
CA ILE A 108 -11.27 -2.32 2.21
C ILE A 108 -10.48 -1.03 2.38
N GLY A 109 -11.18 0.05 2.77
CA GLY A 109 -10.56 1.32 3.11
C GLY A 109 -9.87 1.27 4.47
N CYS A 110 -8.64 1.75 4.54
CA CYS A 110 -7.89 1.85 5.79
C CYS A 110 -8.14 3.21 6.47
N ARG A 111 -8.56 3.22 7.73
CA ARG A 111 -8.83 4.46 8.50
C ARG A 111 -7.59 5.36 8.63
N ALA A 112 -6.41 4.75 8.76
CA ALA A 112 -5.17 5.49 8.95
C ALA A 112 -4.72 6.22 7.68
N CYS A 113 -4.57 5.48 6.57
CA CYS A 113 -3.97 6.00 5.35
C CYS A 113 -4.97 6.40 4.25
N GLN A 114 -6.25 6.06 4.42
CA GLN A 114 -7.35 6.30 3.47
C GLN A 114 -7.18 5.61 2.10
N PHE A 115 -6.18 4.74 1.94
CA PHE A 115 -6.06 3.88 0.76
C PHE A 115 -6.85 2.59 0.94
N TYR A 116 -7.20 2.00 -0.21
CA TYR A 116 -7.83 0.70 -0.28
C TYR A 116 -6.79 -0.42 -0.30
N THR A 117 -7.02 -1.47 0.48
CA THR A 117 -6.23 -2.70 0.48
C THR A 117 -7.06 -3.89 0.02
N ASN A 118 -6.41 -4.85 -0.63
CA ASN A 118 -6.95 -6.19 -0.85
C ASN A 118 -6.15 -7.29 -0.12
N GLY A 119 -5.31 -6.88 0.84
CA GLY A 119 -4.60 -7.77 1.76
C GLY A 119 -5.43 -8.07 3.01
N TYR A 120 -4.74 -8.56 4.04
CA TYR A 120 -5.34 -8.72 5.36
C TYR A 120 -5.46 -7.35 6.05
N PHE A 121 -6.42 -7.26 6.96
CA PHE A 121 -6.71 -6.04 7.72
C PHE A 121 -7.16 -6.39 9.13
N PHE A 122 -7.02 -5.44 10.05
CA PHE A 122 -7.55 -5.50 11.39
C PHE A 122 -8.87 -4.74 11.45
N GLU A 123 -9.92 -5.36 11.97
CA GLU A 123 -11.28 -4.79 12.06
C GLU A 123 -11.82 -4.87 13.48
N CYS A 124 -12.54 -3.83 13.90
CA CYS A 124 -13.40 -3.88 15.07
C CYS A 124 -14.78 -4.41 14.68
N GLU A 125 -15.29 -5.42 15.38
CA GLU A 125 -16.64 -5.96 15.12
C GLU A 125 -17.76 -5.01 15.55
N ILE A 126 -17.46 -4.02 16.41
CA ILE A 126 -18.45 -3.12 17.02
C ILE A 126 -18.46 -1.74 16.32
N CYS A 127 -17.30 -1.27 15.85
CA CYS A 127 -17.13 0.05 15.25
C CYS A 127 -16.74 -0.08 13.77
N ASP A 128 -17.13 0.90 12.94
CA ASP A 128 -16.61 1.01 11.57
C ASP A 128 -15.16 1.50 11.57
N TYR A 129 -14.27 0.60 12.02
CA TYR A 129 -12.87 0.87 12.26
C TYR A 129 -12.03 -0.26 11.69
N ARG A 130 -11.31 0.05 10.61
CA ARG A 130 -10.48 -0.90 9.86
C ARG A 130 -9.11 -0.32 9.60
N LEU A 131 -8.08 -1.13 9.79
CA LEU A 131 -6.69 -0.79 9.49
C LEU A 131 -6.09 -1.88 8.63
N ASP A 132 -5.44 -1.52 7.53
CA ASP A 132 -4.57 -2.50 6.86
C ASP A 132 -3.45 -2.95 7.82
N VAL A 133 -2.91 -4.17 7.60
CA VAL A 133 -1.87 -4.74 8.48
C VAL A 133 -0.71 -3.78 8.68
N LYS A 134 -0.35 -3.02 7.64
CA LYS A 134 0.81 -2.14 7.73
C LYS A 134 0.57 -0.94 8.63
N CYS A 135 -0.56 -0.27 8.49
CA CYS A 135 -0.92 0.87 9.31
C CYS A 135 -1.14 0.47 10.77
N ALA A 136 -1.73 -0.70 11.00
CA ALA A 136 -1.97 -1.24 12.34
C ALA A 136 -0.69 -1.53 13.13
N LEU A 137 0.41 -1.83 12.44
CA LEU A 137 1.68 -2.22 13.04
C LEU A 137 2.74 -1.12 12.96
N LEU A 138 2.38 0.08 12.50
CA LEU A 138 3.32 1.20 12.50
C LEU A 138 3.66 1.62 13.93
N PRO A 139 4.93 2.01 14.18
CA PRO A 139 5.29 2.58 15.46
C PRO A 139 4.61 3.94 15.66
N THR A 140 4.35 4.27 16.92
CA THR A 140 3.80 5.57 17.34
C THR A 140 4.74 6.74 17.06
N LYS A 141 6.01 6.45 16.75
CA LYS A 141 7.05 7.44 16.46
C LYS A 141 7.93 6.97 15.30
N ILE A 142 8.18 7.85 14.33
CA ILE A 142 9.07 7.57 13.20
C ILE A 142 10.17 8.63 13.08
N VAL A 143 11.34 8.23 12.57
CA VAL A 143 12.36 9.17 12.11
C VAL A 143 12.19 9.31 10.60
N HIS A 144 11.93 10.53 10.13
CA HIS A 144 11.69 10.79 8.71
C HIS A 144 12.81 11.68 8.14
N LYS A 145 13.33 11.38 6.96
CA LYS A 145 14.49 12.12 6.40
C LYS A 145 14.21 13.59 6.10
N SER A 146 12.95 13.97 5.89
CA SER A 146 12.57 15.38 5.69
C SER A 146 12.65 16.22 6.97
N HIS A 147 12.80 15.61 8.15
CA HIS A 147 12.68 16.31 9.41
C HIS A 147 13.62 15.74 10.48
N LYS A 148 14.38 16.60 11.16
CA LYS A 148 15.41 16.16 12.12
C LYS A 148 14.83 15.48 13.36
N HIS A 149 13.68 15.96 13.83
CA HIS A 149 13.01 15.35 14.97
C HIS A 149 12.20 14.13 14.55
N ALA A 150 12.06 13.20 15.48
CA ALA A 150 11.18 12.08 15.29
C ALA A 150 9.71 12.55 15.38
N LEU A 151 8.91 12.15 14.39
CA LEU A 151 7.51 12.52 14.25
C LEU A 151 6.63 11.58 15.06
N LEU A 152 5.65 12.15 15.75
CA LEU A 152 4.65 11.39 16.51
C LEU A 152 3.43 11.11 15.64
N GLN A 153 2.93 9.88 15.72
CA GLN A 153 1.71 9.47 15.05
C GLN A 153 0.48 9.94 15.83
N ASN A 154 -0.43 10.62 15.17
CA ASN A 154 -1.68 11.11 15.72
C ASN A 154 -2.85 10.30 15.16
N TYR A 155 -3.62 9.68 16.06
CA TYR A 155 -4.71 8.76 15.71
C TYR A 155 -6.06 9.45 15.54
N PHE A 156 -6.27 10.53 16.29
CA PHE A 156 -7.45 11.38 16.23
C PHE A 156 -7.06 12.76 16.73
N GLN A 157 -7.23 13.80 15.92
CA GLN A 157 -6.86 15.17 16.31
C GLN A 157 -7.96 15.79 17.19
N LYS A 158 -8.21 15.21 18.37
CA LYS A 158 -9.15 15.72 19.40
C LYS A 158 -8.80 17.16 19.81
N SER A 159 -7.51 17.50 19.84
CA SER A 159 -6.97 18.81 20.26
C SER A 159 -7.27 19.97 19.30
N LEU A 160 -7.71 19.71 18.06
CA LEU A 160 -8.06 20.77 17.10
C LEU A 160 -9.54 21.16 17.12
N ILE A 161 -10.37 20.38 17.83
CA ILE A 161 -11.81 20.65 17.98
C ILE A 161 -12.04 21.72 19.06
N THR A 162 -11.16 21.80 20.07
CA THR A 162 -11.30 22.71 21.22
C THR A 162 -10.68 24.09 21.02
N HIS A 163 -9.79 24.27 20.05
CA HIS A 163 -9.26 25.60 19.69
C HIS A 163 -9.95 26.13 18.43
N TRP A 164 -10.93 27.02 18.59
CA TRP A 164 -11.62 27.71 17.50
C TRP A 164 -10.70 28.45 16.51
N LYS A 165 -9.42 28.67 16.88
CA LYS A 165 -8.37 29.28 16.05
C LYS A 165 -7.82 28.35 14.96
N TYR A 166 -8.03 27.02 15.06
CA TYR A 166 -7.54 26.00 14.11
C TYR A 166 -8.67 25.29 13.35
N ARG A 167 -9.81 25.96 13.11
CA ARG A 167 -10.81 25.51 12.12
C ARG A 167 -10.24 25.41 10.68
N GLY A 168 -8.97 25.80 10.47
CA GLY A 168 -8.22 25.61 9.23
C GLY A 168 -7.48 24.27 9.23
N CYS A 169 -7.84 23.43 8.25
CA CYS A 169 -7.01 22.44 7.58
C CYS A 169 -5.51 22.48 7.96
N LEU A 170 -4.97 21.45 8.62
CA LEU A 170 -3.52 21.26 8.65
C LEU A 170 -3.11 20.73 7.27
N ASN A 171 -2.22 21.42 6.58
CA ASN A 171 -1.74 20.94 5.29
C ASN A 171 -0.50 20.07 5.48
N CYS A 172 -0.40 18.99 4.70
CA CYS A 172 0.77 18.15 4.69
C CYS A 172 1.96 18.92 4.09
N ASN A 173 3.09 18.96 4.81
CA ASN A 173 4.35 19.52 4.32
C ASN A 173 4.93 18.76 3.11
N GLY A 174 4.45 17.54 2.85
CA GLY A 174 4.86 16.71 1.73
C GLY A 174 4.12 17.00 0.45
N CYS A 175 2.80 16.87 0.44
CA CYS A 175 1.98 17.00 -0.77
C CYS A 175 1.15 18.29 -0.83
N GLY A 176 1.10 19.07 0.25
CA GLY A 176 0.24 20.25 0.37
C GLY A 176 -1.23 19.97 0.68
N ASN A 177 -1.66 18.70 0.55
CA ASN A 177 -3.05 18.33 0.77
C ASN A 177 -3.48 18.54 2.22
N ARG A 178 -4.79 18.79 2.39
CA ARG A 178 -5.42 18.87 3.70
C ARG A 178 -5.35 17.53 4.43
N ILE A 179 -4.85 17.57 5.67
CA ILE A 179 -4.94 16.48 6.64
C ILE A 179 -6.29 16.60 7.35
N TRP A 180 -7.08 15.53 7.27
CA TRP A 180 -8.39 15.47 7.89
C TRP A 180 -8.28 15.00 9.34
N SER A 181 -9.09 15.57 10.23
CA SER A 181 -9.09 15.23 11.66
C SER A 181 -9.46 13.76 11.95
N SER A 182 -10.15 13.12 11.00
CA SER A 182 -10.56 11.71 11.03
C SER A 182 -9.45 10.74 10.62
N THR A 183 -8.34 11.23 10.05
CA THR A 183 -7.26 10.42 9.46
C THR A 183 -6.01 10.45 10.33
N TYR A 184 -5.13 9.45 10.13
CA TYR A 184 -3.87 9.45 10.84
C TYR A 184 -2.90 10.43 10.20
N SER A 185 -2.05 11.01 11.03
CA SER A 185 -1.00 11.93 10.58
C SER A 185 0.24 11.77 11.44
N PHE A 186 1.34 12.32 10.96
CA PHE A 186 2.58 12.43 11.72
C PHE A 186 2.89 13.89 11.94
N SER A 187 3.27 14.28 13.16
CA SER A 187 3.60 15.67 13.46
C SER A 187 4.82 15.82 14.35
N CYS A 188 5.43 16.99 14.25
CA CYS A 188 6.34 17.54 15.24
C CYS A 188 5.80 18.92 15.63
N GLU A 189 5.07 18.97 16.74
CA GLU A 189 4.44 20.22 17.21
C GLU A 189 5.45 21.35 17.46
N PRO A 190 6.63 21.12 18.09
CA PRO A 190 7.62 22.18 18.28
C PRO A 190 8.11 22.83 16.98
N CYS A 191 8.04 22.11 15.85
CA CYS A 191 8.46 22.59 14.55
C CYS A 191 7.29 22.96 13.62
N ASN A 192 6.04 22.85 14.09
CA ASN A 192 4.85 23.04 13.27
C ASN A 192 4.90 22.22 11.96
N PHE A 193 5.45 21.00 12.05
CA PHE A 193 5.61 20.10 10.91
C PHE A 193 4.51 19.03 10.95
N TYR A 194 3.81 18.85 9.83
CA TYR A 194 2.72 17.90 9.69
C TYR A 194 2.86 17.12 8.38
N SER A 195 2.69 15.81 8.46
CA SER A 195 2.64 14.94 7.31
C SER A 195 1.37 14.10 7.37
N ASP A 196 0.68 13.98 6.24
CA ASP A 196 -0.30 12.92 6.11
C ASP A 196 0.41 11.55 6.20
N HIS A 197 -0.40 10.52 6.41
CA HIS A 197 0.10 9.16 6.55
C HIS A 197 0.73 8.62 5.25
N ALA A 198 0.29 9.09 4.07
CA ALA A 198 0.76 8.61 2.78
C ALA A 198 2.19 9.07 2.49
N CYS A 199 2.45 10.36 2.70
CA CYS A 199 3.72 11.05 2.53
C CYS A 199 4.75 10.56 3.54
N ALA A 200 4.37 10.44 4.82
CA ALA A 200 5.27 9.99 5.89
C ALA A 200 5.87 8.60 5.64
N LEU A 201 5.19 7.78 4.82
CA LEU A 201 5.60 6.42 4.47
C LEU A 201 6.16 6.32 3.05
N LEU A 202 6.38 7.43 2.36
CA LEU A 202 7.07 7.40 1.08
C LEU A 202 8.50 6.87 1.28
N PRO A 203 8.90 5.82 0.53
CA PRO A 203 10.26 5.32 0.58
C PRO A 203 11.24 6.38 0.08
N HIS A 204 12.36 6.57 0.78
CA HIS A 204 13.37 7.54 0.32
C HIS A 204 13.93 7.24 -1.09
N CYS A 205 13.94 5.97 -1.49
CA CYS A 205 14.50 5.53 -2.76
C CYS A 205 13.65 4.40 -3.32
N VAL A 206 13.30 4.50 -4.60
CA VAL A 206 12.53 3.50 -5.34
C VAL A 206 13.20 3.17 -6.66
N ASN A 207 13.14 1.90 -7.04
CA ASN A 207 13.47 1.47 -8.38
C ASN A 207 12.20 1.50 -9.23
N HIS A 208 12.36 1.71 -10.53
CA HIS A 208 11.25 1.64 -11.48
C HIS A 208 11.68 0.85 -12.71
N LYS A 209 10.70 0.49 -13.54
CA LYS A 209 10.94 -0.33 -14.75
C LYS A 209 11.40 0.47 -15.97
N TRP A 210 11.34 1.80 -15.90
CA TRP A 210 11.64 2.68 -17.04
C TRP A 210 13.12 3.01 -17.15
N ASP A 211 13.88 2.88 -16.07
CA ASP A 211 15.31 3.18 -16.02
C ASP A 211 16.00 2.29 -14.98
N LYS A 212 17.31 2.14 -15.10
CA LYS A 212 18.17 1.41 -14.16
C LYS A 212 18.51 2.23 -12.91
N HIS A 213 18.45 3.55 -13.00
CA HIS A 213 18.75 4.46 -11.91
C HIS A 213 17.56 4.54 -10.95
N SER A 214 17.85 4.57 -9.65
CA SER A 214 16.80 4.71 -8.64
C SER A 214 16.32 6.16 -8.53
N LEU A 215 15.03 6.34 -8.30
CA LEU A 215 14.47 7.65 -7.96
C LEU A 215 14.67 7.95 -6.49
N ILE A 216 15.12 9.17 -6.19
CA ILE A 216 15.34 9.64 -4.82
C ILE A 216 14.23 10.63 -4.46
N LEU A 217 13.60 10.43 -3.29
CA LEU A 217 12.63 11.37 -2.73
C LEU A 217 13.35 12.66 -2.30
N CYS A 218 12.95 13.79 -2.87
CA CYS A 218 13.52 15.11 -2.63
C CYS A 218 12.61 15.96 -1.73
N PHE A 219 13.24 16.77 -0.88
CA PHE A 219 12.57 17.69 0.04
C PHE A 219 13.03 19.14 -0.25
N PRO A 220 12.16 20.14 -0.11
CA PRO A 220 12.55 21.55 -0.26
C PRO A 220 13.61 21.99 0.77
N PRO A 221 14.38 23.07 0.49
CA PRO A 221 14.40 23.84 -0.75
C PRO A 221 15.18 23.13 -1.87
N PHE A 222 14.70 23.25 -3.11
CA PHE A 222 15.41 22.75 -4.30
C PHE A 222 16.33 23.89 -4.79
N THR A 223 17.64 23.76 -4.60
CA THR A 223 18.56 24.91 -4.61
C THR A 223 18.97 25.44 -5.98
N ASP A 224 18.75 24.70 -7.08
CA ASP A 224 19.57 24.99 -8.26
C ASP A 224 18.83 25.67 -9.42
N HIS A 225 17.51 25.51 -9.60
CA HIS A 225 16.76 26.27 -10.61
C HIS A 225 15.27 26.36 -10.22
N PRO A 226 14.65 27.56 -10.16
CA PRO A 226 13.19 27.73 -10.10
C PRO A 226 12.55 27.50 -11.48
N GLU A 227 13.15 26.65 -12.31
CA GLU A 227 12.55 26.19 -13.55
C GLU A 227 11.32 25.34 -13.20
N GLU A 228 10.25 25.50 -13.97
CA GLU A 228 9.02 24.73 -13.82
C GLU A 228 9.39 23.24 -13.97
N ILE A 229 9.40 22.51 -12.85
CA ILE A 229 9.72 21.08 -12.85
C ILE A 229 8.44 20.37 -13.28
N TYR A 230 8.49 19.56 -14.33
CA TYR A 230 7.35 18.76 -14.77
C TYR A 230 7.52 17.31 -14.37
N CYS A 231 6.40 16.63 -14.18
CA CYS A 231 6.36 15.18 -14.00
C CYS A 231 6.42 14.49 -15.36
N GLU A 232 7.38 13.59 -15.55
CA GLU A 232 7.56 12.83 -16.80
C GLU A 232 6.39 11.87 -17.14
N ILE A 233 5.47 11.62 -16.20
CA ILE A 233 4.35 10.69 -16.39
C ILE A 233 3.06 11.41 -16.77
N CYS A 234 2.71 12.47 -16.04
CA CYS A 234 1.45 13.20 -16.28
C CYS A 234 1.67 14.52 -17.02
N GLU A 235 2.92 14.94 -17.23
CA GLU A 235 3.28 16.21 -17.89
C GLU A 235 2.74 17.44 -17.14
N GLU A 236 2.36 17.30 -15.88
CA GLU A 236 1.90 18.39 -15.01
C GLU A 236 3.05 18.95 -14.17
N GLU A 237 2.94 20.23 -13.80
CA GLU A 237 3.92 20.92 -12.97
C GLU A 237 4.00 20.32 -11.55
N ILE A 238 5.22 20.17 -11.05
CA ILE A 238 5.55 19.77 -9.70
C ILE A 238 5.78 21.05 -8.89
N HIS A 239 4.85 21.32 -7.98
CA HIS A 239 4.95 22.50 -7.14
C HIS A 239 6.24 22.49 -6.28
N PRO A 240 7.03 23.58 -6.27
CA PRO A 240 8.39 23.60 -5.72
C PRO A 240 8.47 23.51 -4.19
N LYS A 241 7.34 23.53 -3.49
CA LYS A 241 7.29 23.30 -2.03
C LYS A 241 6.91 21.88 -1.64
N TYR A 242 6.59 21.02 -2.61
CA TYR A 242 6.11 19.67 -2.36
C TYR A 242 7.14 18.62 -2.75
N TRP A 243 7.05 17.47 -2.11
CA TRP A 243 7.99 16.38 -2.29
C TRP A 243 7.76 15.74 -3.66
N HIS A 244 8.86 15.45 -4.32
CA HIS A 244 8.85 14.73 -5.59
C HIS A 244 10.00 13.73 -5.62
N TYR A 245 9.93 12.81 -6.56
CA TYR A 245 11.03 11.90 -6.83
C TYR A 245 11.84 12.42 -8.00
N ARG A 246 13.16 12.40 -7.87
CA ARG A 246 14.08 12.80 -8.94
C ARG A 246 15.12 11.72 -9.19
N CYS A 247 15.35 11.40 -10.47
CA CYS A 247 16.56 10.75 -10.92
C CYS A 247 17.57 11.83 -11.28
N ARG A 248 18.69 11.94 -10.55
CA ARG A 248 19.71 12.95 -10.84
C ARG A 248 20.54 12.63 -12.09
N GLU A 249 20.64 11.35 -12.43
CA GLU A 249 21.43 10.89 -13.59
C GLU A 249 20.67 11.11 -14.90
N CYS A 250 19.36 10.85 -14.92
CA CYS A 250 18.50 11.06 -16.08
C CYS A 250 17.87 12.46 -16.13
N ASP A 251 18.04 13.23 -15.05
CA ASP A 251 17.40 14.54 -14.83
C ASP A 251 15.87 14.55 -14.92
N GLN A 252 15.25 13.47 -14.45
CA GLN A 252 13.80 13.25 -14.55
C GLN A 252 13.11 13.43 -13.20
N SER A 253 11.94 14.05 -13.20
CA SER A 253 11.14 14.29 -12.00
C SER A 253 9.75 13.67 -12.09
N PHE A 254 9.22 13.25 -10.94
CA PHE A 254 7.95 12.54 -10.86
C PHE A 254 7.17 12.94 -9.61
N HIS A 255 5.86 13.19 -9.74
CA HIS A 255 5.01 13.24 -8.56
C HIS A 255 4.99 11.88 -7.85
N PRO A 256 4.94 11.83 -6.51
CA PRO A 256 4.86 10.57 -5.78
C PRO A 256 3.66 9.70 -6.19
N ASN A 257 2.49 10.28 -6.46
CA ASN A 257 1.28 9.54 -6.84
C ASN A 257 1.32 8.98 -8.27
N CYS A 258 2.11 9.58 -9.16
CA CYS A 258 2.27 9.11 -10.54
C CYS A 258 3.10 7.82 -10.63
N ILE A 259 3.97 7.57 -9.64
CA ILE A 259 4.73 6.33 -9.57
C ILE A 259 3.76 5.20 -9.17
N PRO A 260 3.55 4.15 -10.00
CA PRO A 260 2.48 3.16 -9.82
C PRO A 260 2.42 2.48 -8.44
N ARG A 261 3.57 2.34 -7.76
CA ARG A 261 3.70 1.71 -6.44
C ARG A 261 3.49 2.66 -5.26
N LEU A 262 3.28 3.94 -5.54
CA LEU A 262 3.19 5.02 -4.56
C LEU A 262 1.86 5.80 -4.66
N GLY A 263 1.11 5.61 -5.76
CA GLY A 263 -0.24 6.14 -5.95
C GLY A 263 -1.35 5.40 -5.19
N GLU A 264 -2.59 5.60 -5.61
CA GLU A 264 -3.79 5.15 -4.87
C GLU A 264 -3.91 3.64 -4.68
N SER A 265 -3.37 2.86 -5.62
CA SER A 265 -3.39 1.39 -5.58
C SER A 265 -2.15 0.79 -4.92
N ARG A 266 -1.37 1.58 -4.16
CA ARG A 266 -0.12 1.13 -3.52
C ARG A 266 -0.30 0.01 -2.49
N ASN A 267 -1.50 -0.14 -1.95
CA ASN A 267 -1.84 -1.19 -0.97
C ASN A 267 -2.56 -2.39 -1.61
N MET A 268 -2.46 -2.55 -2.93
CA MET A 268 -3.14 -3.63 -3.64
C MET A 268 -2.15 -4.56 -4.34
N LYS A 269 -2.41 -5.87 -4.22
CA LYS A 269 -1.75 -6.94 -4.97
C LYS A 269 -2.64 -7.34 -6.16
N PHE A 270 -2.06 -7.31 -7.35
CA PHE A 270 -2.72 -7.67 -8.61
C PHE A 270 -2.22 -9.03 -9.11
N GLY A 271 -2.84 -9.57 -10.17
CA GLY A 271 -2.45 -10.84 -10.78
C GLY A 271 -3.26 -12.05 -10.33
N ARG A 272 -4.35 -11.88 -9.59
CA ARG A 272 -5.28 -12.98 -9.27
C ARG A 272 -6.31 -13.12 -10.37
N SER A 273 -6.57 -14.36 -10.77
CA SER A 273 -7.50 -14.69 -11.85
C SER A 273 -8.82 -15.25 -11.33
N ILE A 274 -9.91 -14.90 -12.00
CA ILE A 274 -11.27 -15.37 -11.68
C ILE A 274 -11.97 -15.82 -12.95
N LYS A 275 -12.95 -16.73 -12.82
CA LYS A 275 -13.87 -17.08 -13.90
C LYS A 275 -15.15 -16.27 -13.76
N VAL A 276 -15.72 -15.85 -14.88
CA VAL A 276 -16.97 -15.09 -14.91
C VAL A 276 -17.94 -15.75 -15.88
N VAL A 277 -19.24 -15.64 -15.57
CA VAL A 277 -20.33 -16.14 -16.40
C VAL A 277 -20.31 -15.43 -17.75
N GLY A 278 -20.55 -16.18 -18.82
CA GLY A 278 -20.56 -15.64 -20.18
C GLY A 278 -19.19 -15.38 -20.78
N HIS A 279 -18.09 -15.71 -20.09
CA HIS A 279 -16.74 -15.65 -20.64
C HIS A 279 -15.94 -16.94 -20.38
N PRO A 280 -15.43 -17.61 -21.42
CA PRO A 280 -14.78 -18.92 -21.27
C PRO A 280 -13.37 -18.86 -20.65
N HIS A 281 -12.68 -17.72 -20.74
CA HIS A 281 -11.33 -17.56 -20.22
C HIS A 281 -11.35 -16.92 -18.83
N PRO A 282 -10.41 -17.27 -17.95
CA PRO A 282 -10.24 -16.52 -16.71
C PRO A 282 -9.74 -15.09 -17.02
N ILE A 283 -10.21 -14.14 -16.22
CA ILE A 283 -9.75 -12.75 -16.25
C ILE A 283 -8.89 -12.46 -15.03
N THR A 284 -7.81 -11.71 -15.21
CA THR A 284 -6.81 -11.43 -14.19
C THR A 284 -6.89 -9.98 -13.75
N SER A 285 -6.82 -9.72 -12.44
CA SER A 285 -6.79 -8.34 -11.92
C SER A 285 -5.50 -7.63 -12.34
N VAL A 286 -5.65 -6.42 -12.87
CA VAL A 286 -4.56 -5.56 -13.34
C VAL A 286 -4.68 -4.18 -12.71
N ARG A 287 -3.52 -3.54 -12.49
CA ARG A 287 -3.45 -2.22 -11.84
C ARG A 287 -4.15 -1.14 -12.64
N GLN A 288 -3.99 -1.18 -13.96
CA GLN A 288 -4.52 -0.20 -14.89
C GLN A 288 -5.03 -0.91 -16.14
N GLY A 289 -6.22 -0.54 -16.59
CA GLY A 289 -6.75 -0.91 -17.89
C GLY A 289 -5.99 -0.21 -19.01
N GLU A 290 -5.96 -0.87 -20.16
CA GLU A 290 -5.22 -0.40 -21.33
C GLU A 290 -5.91 0.78 -22.00
N PHE A 291 -5.15 1.54 -22.78
CA PHE A 291 -5.70 2.63 -23.57
C PHE A 291 -6.83 2.12 -24.49
N ARG A 292 -7.96 2.84 -24.50
CA ARG A 292 -9.20 2.47 -25.22
C ARG A 292 -9.84 1.15 -24.79
N SER A 293 -9.47 0.57 -23.65
CA SER A 293 -10.21 -0.56 -23.09
C SER A 293 -11.49 -0.05 -22.40
N SER A 294 -12.59 -0.79 -22.59
CA SER A 294 -13.88 -0.53 -21.92
C SER A 294 -14.36 -1.78 -21.20
N CYS A 295 -15.22 -1.58 -20.20
CA CYS A 295 -15.86 -2.67 -19.47
C CYS A 295 -16.84 -3.41 -20.38
N GLY A 296 -16.70 -4.73 -20.50
CA GLY A 296 -17.61 -5.56 -21.29
C GLY A 296 -19.06 -5.61 -20.79
N SER A 297 -19.33 -5.11 -19.58
CA SER A 297 -20.67 -5.05 -19.00
C SER A 297 -21.28 -3.65 -19.05
N CYS A 298 -20.63 -2.65 -18.43
CA CYS A 298 -21.16 -1.28 -18.35
C CYS A 298 -20.64 -0.32 -19.43
N ASN A 299 -19.69 -0.76 -20.26
CA ASN A 299 -19.05 0.03 -21.32
C ASN A 299 -18.25 1.27 -20.84
N GLU A 300 -18.05 1.43 -19.53
CA GLU A 300 -17.21 2.49 -18.97
C GLU A 300 -15.75 2.33 -19.38
N SER A 301 -15.05 3.47 -19.53
CA SER A 301 -13.62 3.49 -19.86
C SER A 301 -12.80 2.91 -18.70
N LEU A 302 -11.91 1.98 -19.03
CA LEU A 302 -10.99 1.36 -18.06
C LEU A 302 -9.59 1.99 -18.10
N TYR A 303 -9.35 2.99 -18.95
CA TYR A 303 -8.03 3.60 -19.08
C TYR A 303 -7.58 4.24 -17.77
N GLY A 304 -6.42 3.82 -17.27
CA GLY A 304 -5.87 4.29 -15.99
C GLY A 304 -6.59 3.77 -14.75
N GLN A 305 -7.71 3.05 -14.92
CA GLN A 305 -8.51 2.48 -13.84
C GLN A 305 -8.10 1.04 -13.56
N ARG A 306 -8.27 0.59 -12.32
CA ARG A 306 -8.09 -0.84 -11.97
C ARG A 306 -9.13 -1.66 -12.74
N ALA A 307 -8.71 -2.79 -13.30
CA ALA A 307 -9.57 -3.62 -14.12
C ALA A 307 -9.25 -5.11 -13.96
N PHE A 308 -10.09 -5.95 -14.55
CA PHE A 308 -9.79 -7.34 -14.85
C PHE A 308 -9.63 -7.49 -16.35
N LYS A 309 -8.58 -8.18 -16.79
CA LYS A 309 -8.26 -8.38 -18.20
C LYS A 309 -8.16 -9.87 -18.52
N CYS A 310 -8.75 -10.30 -19.63
CA CYS A 310 -8.49 -11.61 -20.19
C CYS A 310 -7.12 -11.64 -20.87
N ALA A 311 -6.28 -12.63 -20.56
CA ALA A 311 -5.00 -12.80 -21.27
C ALA A 311 -5.19 -13.28 -22.73
N SER A 312 -6.25 -14.06 -22.97
CA SER A 312 -6.50 -14.70 -24.27
C SER A 312 -7.27 -13.85 -25.30
N CYS A 313 -7.90 -12.74 -24.88
CA CYS A 313 -8.70 -11.90 -25.78
C CYS A 313 -8.82 -10.46 -25.23
N LYS A 314 -9.55 -9.58 -25.94
CA LYS A 314 -9.71 -8.16 -25.55
C LYS A 314 -10.77 -7.90 -24.47
N TYR A 315 -11.34 -8.95 -23.89
CA TYR A 315 -12.38 -8.82 -22.87
C TYR A 315 -11.80 -8.29 -21.56
N SER A 316 -12.46 -7.27 -21.00
CA SER A 316 -12.07 -6.64 -19.74
C SER A 316 -13.31 -6.24 -18.95
N LEU A 317 -13.18 -6.16 -17.63
CA LEU A 317 -14.26 -5.74 -16.72
C LEU A 317 -13.73 -4.73 -15.70
N CYS A 318 -14.55 -3.75 -15.32
CA CYS A 318 -14.29 -2.92 -14.14
C CYS A 318 -14.50 -3.74 -12.86
N PHE A 319 -13.92 -3.28 -11.74
CA PHE A 319 -14.08 -3.94 -10.44
C PHE A 319 -15.55 -3.99 -9.98
N ASP A 320 -16.35 -2.98 -10.34
CA ASP A 320 -17.74 -2.85 -9.88
C ASP A 320 -18.71 -3.82 -10.57
N CYS A 321 -18.42 -4.24 -11.82
CA CYS A 321 -19.27 -5.19 -12.56
C CYS A 321 -18.90 -6.66 -12.31
N VAL A 322 -17.75 -6.94 -11.71
CA VAL A 322 -17.33 -8.33 -11.41
C VAL A 322 -18.28 -9.06 -10.45
N PRO A 323 -18.74 -8.47 -9.34
CA PRO A 323 -19.66 -9.15 -8.40
C PRO A 323 -20.89 -9.78 -9.07
N ASP A 324 -21.43 -9.12 -10.10
CA ASP A 324 -22.65 -9.56 -10.80
C ASP A 324 -22.40 -10.71 -11.79
N LEU A 325 -21.13 -10.98 -12.10
CA LEU A 325 -20.72 -11.91 -13.16
C LEU A 325 -19.93 -13.10 -12.63
N VAL A 326 -19.61 -13.16 -11.34
CA VAL A 326 -18.86 -14.29 -10.78
C VAL A 326 -19.81 -15.39 -10.35
N ASP A 327 -19.56 -16.58 -10.88
CA ASP A 327 -20.29 -17.79 -10.51
C ASP A 327 -20.08 -18.04 -9.00
N SER A 328 -21.16 -18.27 -8.25
CA SER A 328 -21.13 -18.39 -6.78
C SER A 328 -20.42 -19.66 -6.25
N GLY A 329 -19.64 -20.34 -7.10
CA GLY A 329 -18.86 -21.53 -6.80
C GLY A 329 -17.38 -21.24 -6.58
N LYS A 330 -16.96 -21.27 -5.30
CA LYS A 330 -15.59 -21.45 -4.75
C LYS A 330 -14.41 -20.90 -5.59
N LEU A 331 -13.88 -19.77 -5.14
CA LEU A 331 -12.61 -19.19 -5.60
C LEU A 331 -11.43 -19.83 -4.86
N CYS A 332 -10.33 -20.10 -5.57
CA CYS A 332 -9.03 -20.54 -5.05
C CYS A 332 -8.09 -19.38 -4.70
#